data_AF-F6XWQ2-F1
#
_entry.id   AF-F6XWQ2-F1
#
_cell.length_a   1.000
_cell.length_b   1.000
_cell.length_c   1.000
_cell.angle_alpha   90.00
_cell.angle_beta   90.00
_cell.angle_gamma   90.00
#
_symmetry.space_group_name_H-M   'P 1'
#
loop_
_entity.id
_entity.type
_entity.pdbx_description
1 polymer ?
#
loop_
_entity_poly.entity_id
_entity_poly.type
_entity_poly.pdbx_seq_one_letter_code
_entity_poly.pdbx_strand_id
1 'polypeptide(L)'
;MKTAWPILSVASLLFLLSPPSSSSSAPRNPAGSLLSDGQACIGCVLMVSIVEQLVQVHNSTTQKEMERLCSYLPEKLFLKSICYLMAEVFGPDIVKLLSLKMNPDVVCHAFQFCKQEPGQPFCHLYRPPQVTPPTIHDQWSLRHSVRR
;
A
#
# COMPACT_ATOMS: atom_id res chain seq x y z
N MET A 1 -28.62 36.32 -49.51
CA MET A 1 -27.29 35.71 -49.63
C MET A 1 -26.51 36.00 -48.36
N LYS A 2 -26.01 34.95 -47.67
CA LYS A 2 -24.82 34.88 -46.79
C LYS A 2 -24.81 35.88 -45.60
N THR A 3 -24.92 35.43 -44.35
CA THR A 3 -23.77 34.86 -43.62
C THR A 3 -24.21 33.90 -42.50
N ALA A 4 -24.27 32.60 -42.83
CA ALA A 4 -24.18 31.53 -41.84
C ALA A 4 -22.72 31.05 -41.81
N TRP A 5 -21.88 31.62 -40.93
CA TRP A 5 -20.46 31.22 -40.85
C TRP A 5 -19.83 31.08 -39.45
N PRO A 6 -20.40 31.53 -38.30
CA PRO A 6 -19.71 31.25 -37.03
C PRO A 6 -20.15 29.95 -36.33
N ILE A 7 -21.25 29.31 -36.77
CA ILE A 7 -21.87 28.20 -36.02
C ILE A 7 -21.20 26.84 -36.30
N LEU A 8 -20.48 26.68 -37.43
CA LEU A 8 -19.81 25.41 -37.74
C LEU A 8 -18.50 25.17 -36.94
N SER A 9 -17.86 26.20 -36.39
CA SER A 9 -16.59 26.02 -35.67
C SER A 9 -16.76 25.45 -34.27
N VAL A 10 -17.89 25.69 -33.59
CA VAL A 10 -18.04 25.30 -32.18
C VAL A 10 -18.40 23.82 -32.03
N ALA A 11 -19.14 23.26 -33.00
CA ALA A 11 -19.48 21.84 -33.02
C ALA A 11 -18.25 20.94 -33.26
N SER A 12 -17.22 21.43 -33.97
CA SER A 12 -15.97 20.70 -34.19
C SER A 12 -15.08 20.63 -32.94
N LEU A 13 -15.11 21.64 -32.07
CA LEU A 13 -14.35 21.60 -30.81
C LEU A 13 -14.98 20.69 -29.75
N LEU A 14 -16.31 20.52 -29.75
CA LEU A 14 -16.99 19.63 -28.81
C LEU A 14 -16.80 18.14 -29.15
N PHE A 15 -16.58 17.80 -30.42
CA PHE A 15 -16.22 16.44 -30.83
C PHE A 15 -14.78 16.04 -30.45
N LEU A 16 -13.89 17.00 -30.20
CA LEU A 16 -12.49 16.75 -29.78
C LEU A 16 -12.33 16.55 -28.27
N LEU A 17 -13.34 16.88 -27.46
CA LEU A 17 -13.36 16.69 -25.99
C LEU A 17 -14.09 15.42 -25.56
N SER A 18 -14.44 14.54 -26.49
CA SER A 18 -14.88 13.18 -26.19
C SER A 18 -13.64 12.27 -26.27
N PRO A 19 -13.12 11.71 -25.16
CA PRO A 19 -12.14 10.64 -25.28
C PRO A 19 -12.78 9.52 -26.11
N PRO A 20 -12.04 8.86 -27.03
CA PRO A 20 -12.54 7.66 -27.65
C PRO A 20 -12.89 6.71 -26.50
N SER A 21 -14.15 6.32 -26.42
CA SER A 21 -14.59 5.15 -25.66
C SER A 21 -14.02 3.92 -26.33
N SER A 22 -12.68 3.79 -26.26
CA SER A 22 -11.98 2.55 -26.45
C SER A 22 -12.37 1.67 -25.29
N SER A 23 -13.48 0.94 -25.44
CA SER A 23 -13.67 -0.37 -24.82
C SER A 23 -12.60 -1.32 -25.34
N SER A 24 -11.34 -0.99 -25.08
CA SER A 24 -10.22 -1.90 -25.22
C SER A 24 -10.32 -2.85 -24.03
N SER A 25 -11.15 -3.89 -24.16
CA SER A 25 -10.90 -5.13 -23.44
C SER A 25 -9.62 -5.74 -24.01
N ALA A 26 -8.48 -5.15 -23.65
CA ALA A 26 -7.19 -5.81 -23.80
C ALA A 26 -7.26 -7.11 -22.98
N PRO A 27 -6.76 -8.24 -23.52
CA PRO A 27 -6.63 -9.44 -22.72
C PRO A 27 -5.71 -9.10 -21.53
N ARG A 28 -6.24 -9.20 -20.30
CA ARG A 28 -5.42 -9.09 -19.10
C ARG A 28 -4.39 -10.20 -19.19
N ASN A 29 -3.13 -9.87 -19.45
CA ASN A 29 -2.04 -10.81 -19.26
C ASN A 29 -1.90 -11.01 -17.74
N PRO A 30 -2.30 -12.17 -17.18
CA PRO A 30 -2.27 -12.39 -15.73
C PRO A 30 -0.85 -12.26 -15.17
N ALA A 31 0.17 -12.56 -15.99
CA ALA A 31 1.57 -12.39 -15.65
C ALA A 31 2.00 -10.93 -15.41
N GLY A 32 1.39 -9.97 -16.12
CA GLY A 32 1.71 -8.54 -15.96
C GLY A 32 1.19 -7.96 -14.65
N SER A 33 -0.02 -8.35 -14.24
CA SER A 33 -0.61 -7.93 -12.95
C SER A 33 0.16 -8.53 -11.77
N LEU A 34 0.52 -9.82 -11.85
CA LEU A 34 1.28 -10.51 -10.81
C LEU A 34 2.67 -9.90 -10.57
N LEU A 35 3.36 -9.46 -11.64
CA LEU A 35 4.64 -8.79 -11.51
C LEU A 35 4.49 -7.43 -10.79
N SER A 36 3.43 -6.68 -11.13
CA SER A 36 3.13 -5.38 -10.52
C SER A 36 2.72 -5.51 -9.06
N ASP A 37 1.88 -6.49 -8.71
CA ASP A 37 1.43 -6.73 -7.34
C ASP A 37 2.61 -7.20 -6.46
N GLY A 38 3.51 -8.04 -6.98
CA GLY A 38 4.73 -8.45 -6.28
C GLY A 38 5.69 -7.27 -6.02
N GLN A 39 5.88 -6.38 -7.01
CA GLN A 39 6.69 -5.18 -6.84
C GLN A 39 6.11 -4.22 -5.80
N ALA A 40 4.80 -4.03 -5.79
CA ALA A 40 4.12 -3.22 -4.78
C ALA A 40 4.30 -3.81 -3.37
N CYS A 41 4.16 -5.14 -3.24
CA CYS A 41 4.36 -5.84 -1.97
C CYS A 41 5.81 -5.69 -1.46
N ILE A 42 6.81 -5.97 -2.30
CA ILE A 42 8.22 -5.83 -1.93
C ILE A 42 8.54 -4.38 -1.56
N GLY A 43 8.06 -3.42 -2.34
CA GLY A 43 8.24 -1.99 -2.08
C GLY A 43 7.66 -1.56 -0.74
N CYS A 44 6.43 -2.01 -0.43
CA CYS A 44 5.80 -1.75 0.86
C CYS A 44 6.61 -2.35 2.01
N VAL A 45 6.93 -3.65 1.94
CA VAL A 45 7.62 -4.36 3.02
C VAL A 45 8.96 -3.68 3.29
N LEU A 46 9.74 -3.35 2.26
CA LEU A 46 11.02 -2.65 2.42
C LEU A 46 10.86 -1.27 3.06
N MET A 47 9.91 -0.46 2.59
CA MET A 47 9.70 0.89 3.13
C MET A 47 9.29 0.86 4.61
N VAL A 48 8.32 0.01 4.97
CA VAL A 48 7.86 -0.13 6.36
C VAL A 48 9.00 -0.66 7.25
N SER A 49 9.80 -1.60 6.73
CA SER A 49 10.96 -2.15 7.44
C SER A 49 12.04 -1.11 7.74
N ILE A 50 12.36 -0.23 6.77
CA ILE A 50 13.34 0.83 6.95
C ILE A 50 12.83 1.83 8.00
N VAL A 51 11.56 2.21 7.93
CA VAL A 51 10.95 3.13 8.90
C VAL A 51 10.97 2.52 10.32
N GLU A 52 10.59 1.25 10.47
CA GLU A 52 10.64 0.55 11.76
C GLU A 52 12.06 0.52 12.33
N GLN A 53 13.07 0.23 11.51
CA GLN A 53 14.47 0.21 11.93
C GLN A 53 14.97 1.60 12.32
N LEU A 54 14.64 2.65 11.56
CA LEU A 54 15.02 4.03 11.90
C LEU A 54 14.43 4.48 13.24
N VAL A 55 13.17 4.11 13.50
CA VAL A 55 12.51 4.37 14.79
C VAL A 55 13.25 3.72 15.95
N GLN A 56 13.66 2.46 15.79
CA GLN A 56 14.39 1.72 16.81
C GLN A 56 15.80 2.29 17.03
N VAL A 57 16.52 2.61 15.96
CA VAL A 57 17.90 3.14 16.01
C VAL A 57 17.95 4.54 16.61
N HIS A 58 17.02 5.41 16.22
CA HIS A 58 16.99 6.81 16.68
C HIS A 58 16.17 7.03 17.94
N ASN A 59 15.47 6.02 18.44
CA ASN A 59 14.54 6.11 19.57
C ASN A 59 13.62 7.33 19.44
N SER A 60 13.03 7.44 18.26
CA SER A 60 12.30 8.62 17.77
C SER A 60 10.90 8.20 17.32
N THR A 61 10.02 9.15 17.00
CA THR A 61 8.67 8.81 16.56
C THR A 61 8.67 8.38 15.09
N THR A 62 7.77 7.46 14.73
CA THR A 62 7.60 6.99 13.34
C THR A 62 7.39 8.13 12.35
N GLN A 63 6.59 9.14 12.71
CA GLN A 63 6.39 10.32 11.87
C GLN A 63 7.70 11.08 11.60
N LYS A 64 8.49 11.33 12.65
CA LYS A 64 9.75 12.07 12.53
C LYS A 64 10.77 11.32 11.68
N GLU A 65 10.84 10.00 11.82
CA GLU A 65 11.73 9.18 11.00
C GLU A 65 11.27 9.05 9.55
N MET A 66 9.95 9.09 9.27
CA MET A 66 9.43 9.17 7.89
C MET A 66 9.79 10.52 7.24
N GLU A 67 9.61 11.64 7.94
CA GLU A 67 10.00 12.95 7.44
C GLU A 67 11.51 13.04 7.19
N ARG A 68 12.31 12.46 8.09
CA ARG A 68 13.76 12.34 7.92
C ARG A 68 14.11 11.48 6.71
N LEU A 69 13.45 10.33 6.53
CA LEU A 69 13.65 9.47 5.36
C LEU A 69 13.40 10.24 4.06
N CYS A 70 12.31 11.00 4.00
CA CYS A 70 12.00 11.84 2.83
C CYS A 70 13.05 12.92 2.59
N SER A 71 13.67 13.46 3.65
CA SER A 71 14.73 14.46 3.53
C SER A 71 16.01 13.94 2.86
N TYR A 72 16.24 12.61 2.88
CA TYR A 72 17.39 11.98 2.22
C TYR A 72 17.16 11.68 0.73
N LEU A 73 15.92 11.77 0.26
CA LEU A 73 15.59 11.51 -1.13
C LEU A 73 15.89 12.73 -2.03
N PRO A 74 16.39 12.50 -3.25
CA PRO A 74 16.65 13.59 -4.19
C PRO A 74 15.33 14.22 -4.67
N GLU A 75 15.41 15.49 -5.05
CA GLU A 75 14.27 16.21 -5.67
C GLU A 75 14.02 15.78 -7.12
N LYS A 76 15.02 15.14 -7.75
CA LYS A 76 14.88 14.56 -9.09
C LYS A 76 13.77 13.53 -9.11
N LEU A 77 13.04 13.48 -10.23
CA LEU A 77 11.93 12.55 -10.45
C LEU A 77 10.82 12.63 -9.37
N PHE A 78 10.70 13.76 -8.68
CA PHE A 78 9.69 14.01 -7.65
C PHE A 78 9.73 13.04 -6.46
N LEU A 79 10.85 12.32 -6.25
CA LEU A 79 10.96 11.29 -5.22
C LEU A 79 10.74 11.86 -3.81
N LYS A 80 11.34 13.02 -3.51
CA LYS A 80 11.14 13.73 -2.25
C LYS A 80 9.66 14.13 -2.03
N SER A 81 9.04 14.75 -3.02
CA SER A 81 7.64 15.20 -2.92
C SER A 81 6.67 14.02 -2.77
N ILE A 82 6.87 12.96 -3.56
CA ILE A 82 6.09 11.73 -3.45
C ILE A 82 6.27 11.08 -2.09
N CYS A 83 7.50 11.07 -1.54
CA CYS A 83 7.74 10.54 -0.20
C CYS A 83 6.95 11.30 0.86
N TYR A 84 7.00 12.64 0.85
CA TYR A 84 6.22 13.43 1.80
C TYR A 84 4.71 13.19 1.65
N LEU A 85 4.21 13.09 0.43
CA LEU A 85 2.80 12.76 0.17
C LEU A 85 2.43 11.39 0.74
N MET A 86 3.28 10.38 0.53
CA MET A 86 3.06 9.02 1.06
C MET A 86 3.16 8.99 2.59
N ALA A 87 4.08 9.76 3.18
CA ALA A 87 4.20 9.90 4.61
C ALA A 87 2.98 10.60 5.23
N GLU A 88 2.40 11.58 4.55
CA GLU A 88 1.18 12.26 5.00
C GLU A 88 -0.04 11.33 4.90
N VAL A 89 -0.18 10.60 3.79
CA VAL A 89 -1.34 9.73 3.53
C VAL A 89 -1.29 8.44 4.35
N PHE A 90 -0.15 7.75 4.39
CA PHE A 90 -0.03 6.43 5.03
C PHE A 90 0.67 6.46 6.38
N GLY A 91 1.44 7.51 6.67
CA GLY A 91 2.24 7.61 7.90
C GLY A 91 1.44 7.41 9.18
N PRO A 92 0.29 8.08 9.39
CA PRO A 92 -0.50 7.92 10.62
C PRO A 92 -0.90 6.47 10.91
N ASP A 93 -1.33 5.74 9.88
CA ASP A 93 -1.73 4.35 10.02
C ASP A 93 -0.52 3.42 10.19
N ILE A 94 0.60 3.69 9.50
CA ILE A 94 1.87 2.99 9.72
C ILE A 94 2.35 3.19 11.17
N VAL A 95 2.31 4.42 11.70
CA VAL A 95 2.65 4.72 13.10
C VAL A 95 1.79 3.90 14.05
N LYS A 96 0.47 3.87 13.81
CA LYS A 96 -0.47 3.12 14.64
C LYS A 96 -0.18 1.63 14.63
N LEU A 97 0.00 1.03 13.45
CA LEU A 97 0.25 -0.40 13.32
C LEU A 97 1.60 -0.81 13.90
N LEU A 98 2.66 -0.02 13.70
CA LEU A 98 3.96 -0.27 14.31
C LEU A 98 3.91 -0.10 15.85
N SER A 99 3.12 0.84 16.36
CA SER A 99 2.88 0.98 17.81
C SER A 99 2.18 -0.24 18.42
N LEU A 100 1.39 -0.96 17.61
CA LEU A 100 0.77 -2.23 17.96
C LEU A 100 1.71 -3.44 17.79
N LYS A 101 3.01 -3.21 17.56
CA LYS A 101 4.02 -4.26 17.34
C LYS A 101 3.70 -5.16 16.13
N MET A 102 2.96 -4.65 15.15
CA MET A 102 2.71 -5.36 13.89
C MET A 102 3.96 -5.29 13.03
N ASN A 103 4.35 -6.44 12.48
CA ASN A 103 5.52 -6.51 11.59
C ASN A 103 5.19 -5.93 10.20
N PRO A 104 6.21 -5.61 9.38
CA PRO A 104 6.01 -5.03 8.05
C PRO A 104 5.12 -5.86 7.11
N ASP A 105 5.14 -7.19 7.20
CA ASP A 105 4.29 -8.05 6.36
C ASP A 105 2.80 -7.82 6.66
N VAL A 106 2.43 -7.81 7.95
CA VAL A 106 1.03 -7.58 8.38
C VAL A 106 0.57 -6.19 7.96
N VAL A 107 1.42 -5.18 8.10
CA VAL A 107 1.13 -3.81 7.67
C VAL A 107 0.83 -3.76 6.17
N CYS A 108 1.69 -4.37 5.36
CA CYS A 108 1.55 -4.34 3.90
C CYS A 108 0.38 -5.16 3.36
N HIS A 109 -0.02 -6.23 4.07
CA HIS A 109 -1.28 -6.93 3.80
C HIS A 109 -2.50 -6.09 4.20
N ALA A 110 -2.45 -5.37 5.33
CA ALA A 110 -3.54 -4.48 5.75
C ALA A 110 -3.81 -3.36 4.73
N PHE A 111 -2.75 -2.80 4.14
CA PHE A 111 -2.85 -1.79 3.08
C PHE A 111 -3.09 -2.34 1.67
N GLN A 112 -3.23 -3.67 1.51
CA GLN A 112 -3.48 -4.33 0.22
C GLN A 112 -2.33 -4.18 -0.81
N PHE A 113 -1.14 -3.77 -0.38
CA PHE A 113 0.06 -3.83 -1.23
C PHE A 113 0.54 -5.26 -1.40
N CYS A 114 0.36 -6.11 -0.38
CA CYS A 114 0.53 -7.54 -0.46
C CYS A 114 -0.85 -8.21 -0.50
N LYS A 115 -1.15 -8.89 -1.60
CA LYS A 115 -2.40 -9.65 -1.78
C LYS A 115 -2.12 -11.14 -1.63
N GLN A 116 -3.08 -11.85 -1.08
CA GLN A 116 -3.07 -13.31 -1.02
C GLN A 116 -4.18 -13.83 -1.92
N GLU A 117 -3.82 -14.35 -3.09
CA GLU A 117 -4.79 -14.94 -4.00
C GLU A 117 -5.22 -16.34 -3.51
N PRO A 118 -6.46 -16.77 -3.81
CA PRO A 118 -6.92 -18.11 -3.47
C PRO A 118 -5.98 -19.19 -4.03
N GLY A 119 -5.55 -20.10 -3.17
CA GLY A 119 -4.64 -21.19 -3.54
C GLY A 119 -3.15 -20.82 -3.58
N GLN A 120 -2.78 -19.56 -3.31
CA GLN A 120 -1.38 -19.15 -3.16
C GLN A 120 -0.92 -19.21 -1.69
N PRO A 121 0.37 -19.53 -1.46
CA PRO A 121 0.94 -19.47 -0.12
C PRO A 121 0.95 -18.03 0.40
N PHE A 122 0.90 -17.86 1.73
CA PHE A 122 1.09 -16.57 2.36
C PHE A 122 2.57 -16.16 2.28
N CYS A 123 2.86 -15.07 1.58
CA CYS A 123 4.20 -14.52 1.45
C CYS A 123 4.53 -13.64 2.66
N HIS A 124 5.68 -13.86 3.29
CA HIS A 124 6.16 -13.03 4.40
C HIS A 124 7.69 -12.97 4.41
N LEU A 125 8.25 -11.82 4.78
CA LEU A 125 9.69 -11.63 4.94
C LEU A 125 10.11 -11.85 6.40
N TYR A 126 9.27 -11.41 7.34
CA TYR A 126 9.49 -11.55 8.78
C TYR A 126 8.82 -12.79 9.31
N ARG A 127 9.24 -13.22 10.52
CA ARG A 127 8.53 -14.29 11.22
C ARG A 127 7.07 -13.85 11.41
N PRO A 128 6.07 -14.66 11.01
CA PRO A 128 4.68 -14.35 11.26
C PRO A 128 4.47 -14.13 12.76
N PRO A 129 3.70 -13.12 13.18
CA PRO A 129 3.37 -12.98 14.58
C PRO A 129 2.68 -14.27 15.03
N GLN A 130 3.00 -14.72 16.24
CA GLN A 130 2.28 -15.83 16.88
C GLN A 130 0.89 -15.30 17.24
N VAL A 131 -0.01 -15.22 16.26
CA VAL A 131 -1.44 -15.11 16.53
C VAL A 131 -1.82 -16.49 17.03
N THR A 132 -1.55 -16.79 18.29
CA THR A 132 -1.91 -18.09 18.88
C THR A 132 -3.39 -18.32 18.58
N PRO A 133 -3.78 -19.31 17.74
CA PRO A 133 -5.02 -20.00 18.01
C PRO A 133 -4.88 -20.48 19.46
N PRO A 134 -5.92 -20.41 20.31
CA PRO A 134 -5.78 -20.78 21.72
C PRO A 134 -5.04 -22.12 21.77
N THR A 135 -3.86 -22.12 22.40
CA THR A 135 -3.06 -23.33 22.42
C THR A 135 -3.88 -24.39 23.15
N ILE A 136 -3.77 -25.65 22.75
CA ILE A 136 -4.48 -26.76 23.42
C ILE A 136 -4.16 -26.76 24.94
N HIS A 137 -2.99 -26.26 25.32
CA HIS A 137 -2.58 -26.08 26.72
C HIS A 137 -3.42 -25.01 27.45
N ASP A 138 -3.66 -23.85 26.83
CA ASP A 138 -4.53 -22.80 27.38
C ASP A 138 -6.00 -23.24 27.43
N GLN A 139 -6.42 -24.08 26.48
CA GLN A 139 -7.78 -24.64 26.45
C GLN A 139 -8.03 -25.68 27.55
N TRP A 140 -6.99 -26.40 28.01
CA TRP A 140 -7.08 -27.29 29.18
C TRP A 140 -7.18 -26.48 30.48
N SER A 141 -6.40 -25.41 30.60
CA SER A 141 -6.41 -24.50 31.77
C SER A 141 -7.78 -23.81 31.95
N LEU A 142 -8.38 -23.29 30.87
CA LEU A 142 -9.72 -22.69 30.89
C LEU A 142 -10.83 -23.72 31.17
N ARG A 143 -10.71 -24.94 30.64
CA ARG A 143 -11.68 -26.02 30.90
C ARG A 143 -11.67 -26.48 32.37
N HIS A 144 -10.54 -26.39 33.06
CA HIS A 144 -10.44 -26.65 34.50
C HIS A 144 -10.88 -25.47 35.37
N SER A 145 -10.77 -24.24 34.87
CA SER A 145 -11.29 -23.05 35.56
C SER A 145 -12.82 -22.93 35.50
N VAL A 146 -13.47 -23.43 34.44
CA VAL A 146 -14.95 -23.43 34.30
C VAL A 146 -15.61 -24.61 35.03
N ARG A 147 -14.82 -25.61 35.44
CA ARG A 147 -15.30 -26.81 36.15
C ARG A 147 -15.07 -26.75 37.67
N ARG A 148 -14.83 -25.55 38.22
CA ARG A 148 -14.83 -25.25 39.65
C ARG A 148 -15.95 -24.27 39.97
#